data_AF-A0A7C1ZGS1-F1
#
_entry.id   AF-A0A7C1ZGS1-F1
#
_cell.length_a   1.000
_cell.length_b   1.000
_cell.length_c   1.000
_cell.angle_alpha   90.00
_cell.angle_beta   90.00
_cell.angle_gamma   90.00
#
_symmetry.space_group_name_H-M   'P 1'
#
loop_
_entity.id
_entity.type
_entity.pdbx_description
1 polymer ?
#
loop_
_entity_poly.entity_id
_entity_poly.type
_entity_poly.pdbx_seq_one_letter_code
_entity_poly.pdbx_strand_id
1 'polypeptide(L)'
;MKMRPLYKSGDVHKAIKEIFDPSASRRVAVVAYLGVDAEKFLPSPKGVRIICCPEPGATSPDAIRSLHKKEATIEFSDDLHAKVYWSDIGCVITSANLSYRALGNPGQHEAGVLIDSGDYDIDKLIKLAKPYDISAKAMKTLVKNNRRILNSVKDKKKHNNTNEYLDWYDSFQRDSWKMGWYTSSDMECSDAANIKAKDDYDVNTPKLITNVSKGQMTSHDWVLSFKINGNKLTSFVWMYVDFVVDVNPKDKKAYEENYPLQAIQVNPSKYYADRPFHITPKFRVAFNKAVNDYKAKNLIDNKSLVPQKSLLKKVAEYMRDV
;
A
#
# COMPACT_ATOMS: atom_id res chain seq x y z
N MET A 1 9.75 33.16 -13.89
CA MET A 1 8.43 32.55 -14.02
C MET A 1 7.41 33.37 -13.26
N LYS A 2 6.37 33.86 -13.94
CA LYS A 2 5.20 34.43 -13.26
C LYS A 2 4.54 33.35 -12.39
N MET A 3 4.13 33.73 -11.18
CA MET A 3 3.36 32.89 -10.25
C MET A 3 2.20 32.18 -10.97
N ARG A 4 2.14 30.84 -10.87
CA ARG A 4 1.09 30.01 -11.47
C ARG A 4 0.26 29.30 -10.40
N PRO A 5 -1.02 29.67 -10.21
CA PRO A 5 -1.89 28.96 -9.28
C PRO A 5 -2.23 27.55 -9.78
N LEU A 6 -2.35 26.61 -8.84
CA LEU A 6 -2.64 25.19 -9.07
C LEU A 6 -3.90 24.83 -8.25
N TYR A 7 -4.97 24.39 -8.91
CA TYR A 7 -6.29 24.26 -8.28
C TYR A 7 -6.72 22.81 -8.03
N LYS A 8 -5.96 21.84 -8.52
CA LYS A 8 -6.27 20.41 -8.42
C LYS A 8 -5.00 19.62 -8.12
N SER A 9 -5.19 18.45 -7.50
CA SER A 9 -4.14 17.47 -7.20
C SER A 9 -3.30 17.10 -8.43
N GLY A 10 -3.95 16.95 -9.58
CA GLY A 10 -3.26 16.68 -10.85
C GLY A 10 -2.33 17.82 -11.29
N ASP A 11 -2.73 19.07 -11.09
CA ASP A 11 -1.93 20.25 -11.44
C ASP A 11 -0.71 20.38 -10.52
N VAL A 12 -0.92 20.15 -9.22
CA VAL A 12 0.15 20.11 -8.21
C VAL A 12 1.16 19.00 -8.53
N HIS A 13 0.68 17.78 -8.77
CA HIS A 13 1.54 16.65 -9.11
C HIS A 13 2.30 16.89 -10.41
N LYS A 14 1.66 17.47 -11.43
CA LYS A 14 2.31 17.85 -12.68
C LYS A 14 3.42 18.88 -12.44
N ALA A 15 3.15 19.94 -11.67
CA ALA A 15 4.14 20.96 -11.34
C ALA A 15 5.32 20.37 -10.54
N ILE A 16 5.08 19.47 -9.57
CA ILE A 16 6.15 18.77 -8.85
C ILE A 16 7.02 17.96 -9.82
N LYS A 17 6.42 17.23 -10.77
CA LYS A 17 7.17 16.49 -11.78
C LYS A 17 8.00 17.41 -12.68
N GLU A 18 7.45 18.56 -13.07
CA GLU A 18 8.16 19.56 -13.86
C GLU A 18 9.39 20.08 -13.12
N ILE A 19 9.27 20.42 -11.82
CA ILE A 19 10.40 20.98 -11.06
C ILE A 19 11.37 19.93 -10.51
N PHE A 20 10.96 18.67 -10.36
CA PHE A 20 11.85 17.60 -9.90
C PHE A 20 12.50 16.83 -11.06
N ASP A 21 12.60 17.48 -12.23
CA ASP A 21 13.29 16.93 -13.39
C ASP A 21 14.68 16.41 -12.98
N PRO A 22 15.11 15.22 -13.46
CA PRO A 22 16.42 14.67 -13.12
C PRO A 22 17.62 15.56 -13.51
N SER A 23 17.45 16.53 -14.42
CA SER A 23 18.47 17.51 -14.77
C SER A 23 18.66 18.63 -13.73
N ALA A 24 17.72 18.80 -12.79
CA ALA A 24 17.84 19.75 -11.69
C ALA A 24 18.99 19.36 -10.75
N SER A 25 19.90 20.29 -10.49
CA SER A 25 21.13 20.02 -9.73
C SER A 25 20.84 19.74 -8.26
N ARG A 26 19.79 20.35 -7.71
CA ARG A 26 19.39 20.23 -6.31
C ARG A 26 17.88 20.10 -6.23
N ARG A 27 17.40 19.07 -5.55
CA ARG A 27 15.97 18.79 -5.35
C ARG A 27 15.68 18.51 -3.88
N VAL A 28 14.75 19.27 -3.30
CA VAL A 28 14.39 19.22 -1.88
C VAL A 28 12.88 19.16 -1.72
N ALA A 29 12.37 18.16 -0.99
CA ALA A 29 10.98 18.12 -0.53
C ALA A 29 10.95 18.33 0.99
N VAL A 30 10.29 19.40 1.43
CA VAL A 30 9.99 19.65 2.84
C VAL A 30 8.50 19.41 3.03
N VAL A 31 8.14 18.20 3.44
CA VAL A 31 6.76 17.72 3.45
C VAL A 31 6.42 17.10 4.79
N ALA A 32 5.32 17.53 5.39
CA ALA A 32 4.90 17.08 6.72
C ALA A 32 4.86 15.55 6.80
N TYR A 33 4.20 14.90 5.84
CA TYR A 33 3.93 13.47 5.90
C TYR A 33 4.27 12.74 4.60
N LEU A 34 4.73 11.50 4.75
CA LEU A 34 4.98 10.56 3.64
C LEU A 34 3.93 9.45 3.64
N GLY A 35 3.11 9.39 2.59
CA GLY A 35 2.14 8.30 2.42
C GLY A 35 2.79 7.02 1.89
N VAL A 36 2.07 5.90 1.99
CA VAL A 36 2.44 4.66 1.31
C VAL A 36 2.67 4.94 -0.18
N ASP A 37 3.71 4.34 -0.75
CA ASP A 37 4.16 4.51 -2.14
C ASP A 37 4.56 5.94 -2.54
N ALA A 38 4.99 6.77 -1.58
CA ALA A 38 5.46 8.15 -1.80
C ALA A 38 6.43 8.27 -3.00
N GLU A 39 7.28 7.27 -3.23
CA GLU A 39 8.25 7.26 -4.30
C GLU A 39 7.66 7.22 -5.72
N LYS A 40 6.37 6.87 -5.87
CA LYS A 40 5.68 6.86 -7.18
C LYS A 40 5.31 8.27 -7.65
N PHE A 41 5.34 9.25 -6.76
CA PHE A 41 4.95 10.64 -7.04
C PHE A 41 6.16 11.55 -7.32
N LEU A 42 7.37 10.98 -7.33
CA LEU A 42 8.59 11.65 -7.74
C LEU A 42 9.05 11.07 -9.08
N PRO A 43 9.45 11.89 -10.07
CA PRO A 43 9.94 11.39 -11.36
C PRO A 43 11.23 10.57 -11.20
N SER A 44 12.12 10.99 -10.30
CA SER A 44 13.32 10.24 -9.91
C SER A 44 13.68 10.53 -8.44
N PRO A 45 13.47 9.58 -7.51
CA PRO A 45 13.80 9.79 -6.09
C PRO A 45 15.30 9.91 -5.79
N LYS A 46 16.16 9.35 -6.65
CA LYS A 46 17.62 9.35 -6.47
C LYS A 46 18.14 10.77 -6.33
N GLY A 47 18.86 11.05 -5.25
CA GLY A 47 19.45 12.36 -4.98
C GLY A 47 18.45 13.44 -4.52
N VAL A 48 17.18 13.10 -4.31
CA VAL A 48 16.21 14.00 -3.68
C VAL A 48 16.44 14.01 -2.17
N ARG A 49 16.55 15.20 -1.58
CA ARG A 49 16.56 15.39 -0.12
C ARG A 49 15.12 15.56 0.37
N ILE A 50 14.70 14.78 1.35
CA ILE A 50 13.33 14.76 1.87
C ILE A 50 13.36 14.99 3.37
N ILE A 51 12.66 16.02 3.84
CA ILE A 51 12.51 16.33 5.28
C ILE A 51 11.05 16.11 5.63
N CYS A 52 10.78 15.26 6.63
CA CYS A 52 9.41 14.92 7.05
C CYS A 52 9.24 14.79 8.56
N CYS A 53 7.99 14.88 9.04
CA CYS A 53 7.65 14.65 10.43
C CYS A 53 7.50 13.13 10.69
N PRO A 54 8.17 12.55 11.72
CA PRO A 54 8.02 11.14 12.08
C PRO A 54 6.73 10.86 12.86
N GLU A 55 5.60 11.47 12.45
CA GLU A 55 4.31 11.33 13.10
C GLU A 55 3.68 9.96 12.78
N PRO A 56 3.45 9.09 13.79
CA PRO A 56 2.87 7.78 13.56
C PRO A 56 1.44 7.87 13.00
N GLY A 57 1.09 7.01 12.04
CA GLY A 57 -0.20 7.05 11.35
C GLY A 57 -0.29 8.05 10.20
N ALA A 58 0.57 9.07 10.18
CA ALA A 58 0.65 10.05 9.10
C ALA A 58 1.83 9.77 8.15
N THR A 59 3.01 9.49 8.71
CA THR A 59 4.21 9.11 7.95
C THR A 59 4.41 7.60 7.96
N SER A 60 4.42 7.00 6.77
CA SER A 60 4.57 5.56 6.59
C SER A 60 6.03 5.11 6.73
N PRO A 61 6.33 4.16 7.63
CA PRO A 61 7.65 3.53 7.68
C PRO A 61 8.06 2.87 6.35
N ASP A 62 7.11 2.32 5.60
CA ASP A 62 7.38 1.64 4.34
C ASP A 62 7.78 2.64 3.25
N ALA A 63 7.18 3.82 3.26
CA ALA A 63 7.55 4.91 2.34
C ALA A 63 8.99 5.37 2.56
N ILE A 64 9.40 5.52 3.83
CA ILE A 64 10.79 5.87 4.18
C ILE A 64 11.76 4.81 3.63
N ARG A 65 11.48 3.52 3.86
CA ARG A 65 12.32 2.42 3.36
C ARG A 65 12.39 2.40 1.84
N SER A 66 11.26 2.58 1.16
CA SER A 66 11.18 2.58 -0.31
C SER A 66 11.98 3.73 -0.92
N LEU A 67 11.84 4.95 -0.37
CA LEU A 67 12.59 6.13 -0.78
C LEU A 67 14.09 5.98 -0.53
N HIS A 68 14.49 5.46 0.63
CA HIS A 68 15.89 5.20 0.96
C HIS A 68 16.50 4.17 0.00
N LYS A 69 15.78 3.09 -0.32
CA LYS A 69 16.19 2.08 -1.32
C LYS A 69 16.38 2.69 -2.71
N LYS A 70 15.67 3.77 -3.03
CA LYS A 70 15.81 4.52 -4.29
C LYS A 70 16.79 5.70 -4.18
N GLU A 71 17.69 5.67 -3.20
CA GLU A 71 18.77 6.64 -3.03
C GLU A 71 18.29 8.07 -2.78
N ALA A 72 17.09 8.25 -2.20
CA ALA A 72 16.68 9.52 -1.62
C ALA A 72 17.33 9.70 -0.23
N THR A 73 17.75 10.92 0.09
CA THR A 73 18.20 11.26 1.46
C THR A 73 16.98 11.69 2.27
N ILE A 74 16.77 11.09 3.44
CA ILE A 74 15.57 11.33 4.25
C ILE A 74 16.01 11.74 5.65
N GLU A 75 15.50 12.86 6.12
CA GLU A 75 15.72 13.40 7.46
C GLU A 75 14.36 13.60 8.14
N PHE A 76 14.38 13.56 9.47
CA PHE A 76 13.22 13.90 10.29
C PHE A 76 13.28 15.33 10.79
N SER A 77 12.12 15.90 11.03
CA SER A 77 11.92 17.22 11.61
C SER A 77 10.66 17.18 12.47
N ASP A 78 10.83 17.42 13.76
CA ASP A 78 9.70 17.46 14.70
C ASP A 78 8.82 18.70 14.39
N ASP A 79 7.50 18.54 14.56
CA ASP A 79 6.49 19.59 14.34
C ASP A 79 6.44 20.17 12.90
N LEU A 80 6.98 19.45 11.91
CA LEU A 80 6.92 19.88 10.52
C LEU A 80 5.50 19.74 9.94
N HIS A 81 4.91 20.86 9.51
CA HIS A 81 3.64 20.87 8.76
C HIS A 81 3.73 21.51 7.36
N ALA A 82 4.94 21.91 6.94
CA ALA A 82 5.20 22.48 5.62
C ALA A 82 5.04 21.43 4.50
N LYS A 83 4.72 21.90 3.30
CA LYS A 83 4.52 21.07 2.10
C LYS A 83 5.05 21.86 0.91
N VAL A 84 6.36 21.84 0.78
CA VAL A 84 7.13 22.59 -0.20
C VAL A 84 8.00 21.63 -0.98
N TYR A 85 7.93 21.73 -2.30
CA TYR A 85 8.79 21.01 -3.22
C TYR A 85 9.63 22.05 -3.94
N TRP A 86 10.94 21.96 -3.84
CA TRP A 86 11.85 22.97 -4.37
C TRP A 86 12.96 22.32 -5.17
N SER A 87 13.36 23.00 -6.24
CA SER A 87 14.54 22.71 -7.03
C SER A 87 15.16 24.02 -7.51
N ASP A 88 16.34 23.97 -8.11
CA ASP A 88 16.93 25.09 -8.82
C ASP A 88 16.08 25.57 -10.01
N ILE A 89 15.19 24.73 -10.56
CA ILE A 89 14.31 25.08 -11.69
C ILE A 89 12.93 25.62 -11.29
N GLY A 90 12.53 25.50 -10.02
CA GLY A 90 11.26 26.05 -9.54
C GLY A 90 10.84 25.58 -8.14
N CYS A 91 9.79 26.19 -7.60
CA CYS A 91 9.26 25.90 -6.28
C CYS A 91 7.74 25.77 -6.27
N VAL A 92 7.23 24.66 -5.73
CA VAL A 92 5.81 24.41 -5.50
C VAL A 92 5.52 24.47 -4.01
N ILE A 93 4.65 25.40 -3.61
CA ILE A 93 4.08 25.48 -2.26
C ILE A 93 2.63 25.02 -2.34
N THR A 94 2.23 24.05 -1.52
CA THR A 94 0.94 23.38 -1.69
C THR A 94 0.34 22.87 -0.38
N SER A 95 -0.92 22.46 -0.40
CA SER A 95 -1.57 21.66 0.64
C SER A 95 -1.23 20.15 0.56
N ALA A 96 -0.61 19.70 -0.54
CA ALA A 96 -0.40 18.29 -0.83
C ALA A 96 0.86 17.70 -0.17
N ASN A 97 0.67 16.70 0.69
CA ASN A 97 1.76 15.83 1.17
C ASN A 97 2.21 14.85 0.07
N LEU A 98 3.39 14.25 0.23
CA LEU A 98 3.90 13.25 -0.70
C LEU A 98 3.19 11.90 -0.46
N SER A 99 1.99 11.74 -1.01
CA SER A 99 1.12 10.59 -0.77
C SER A 99 0.12 10.35 -1.91
N TYR A 100 -0.38 9.11 -2.03
CA TYR A 100 -1.46 8.81 -2.97
C TYR A 100 -2.74 9.60 -2.70
N ARG A 101 -3.10 9.79 -1.42
CA ARG A 101 -4.32 10.55 -1.06
C ARG A 101 -4.29 11.98 -1.60
N ALA A 102 -3.12 12.62 -1.58
CA ALA A 102 -2.96 14.00 -2.05
C ALA A 102 -2.67 14.09 -3.55
N LEU A 103 -1.77 13.25 -4.10
CA LEU A 103 -1.25 13.42 -5.48
C LEU A 103 -1.77 12.38 -6.49
N GLY A 104 -2.40 11.30 -6.01
CA GLY A 104 -2.87 10.18 -6.82
C GLY A 104 -4.39 10.00 -6.87
N ASN A 105 -5.13 10.65 -5.96
CA ASN A 105 -6.59 10.55 -5.90
C ASN A 105 -7.25 11.74 -6.61
N PRO A 106 -7.95 11.55 -7.74
CA PRO A 106 -8.61 12.63 -8.47
C PRO A 106 -9.80 13.26 -7.71
N GLY A 107 -10.34 12.57 -6.69
CA GLY A 107 -11.40 13.10 -5.83
C GLY A 107 -10.91 13.99 -4.68
N GLN A 108 -9.60 14.06 -4.45
CA GLN A 108 -9.01 14.97 -3.46
C GLN A 108 -8.81 16.34 -4.09
N HIS A 109 -9.16 17.40 -3.36
CA HIS A 109 -8.86 18.77 -3.74
C HIS A 109 -7.59 19.22 -3.03
N GLU A 110 -6.55 19.49 -3.81
CA GLU A 110 -5.32 20.12 -3.34
C GLU A 110 -5.14 21.45 -4.06
N ALA A 111 -4.58 22.43 -3.35
CA ALA A 111 -4.27 23.74 -3.89
C ALA A 111 -2.77 24.02 -3.74
N GLY A 112 -2.23 24.84 -4.63
CA GLY A 112 -0.85 25.27 -4.53
C GLY A 112 -0.50 26.38 -5.50
N VAL A 113 0.77 26.73 -5.50
CA VAL A 113 1.34 27.73 -6.38
C VAL A 113 2.71 27.27 -6.83
N LEU A 114 2.99 27.44 -8.12
CA LEU A 114 4.33 27.33 -8.68
C LEU A 114 4.91 28.74 -8.83
N ILE A 115 6.10 28.94 -8.28
CA ILE A 115 6.89 30.17 -8.33
C ILE A 115 8.31 29.86 -8.79
N ASP A 116 9.10 30.90 -9.09
CA ASP A 116 10.53 30.74 -9.35
C ASP A 116 11.25 30.19 -8.12
N SER A 117 12.30 29.42 -8.36
CA SER A 117 13.18 28.90 -7.29
C SER A 117 13.81 30.04 -6.49
N GLY A 118 14.16 31.15 -7.14
CA GLY A 118 14.75 32.35 -6.52
C GLY A 118 13.79 33.16 -5.66
N ASP A 119 12.47 32.97 -5.82
CA ASP A 119 11.45 33.66 -5.00
C ASP A 119 11.22 32.97 -3.65
N TYR A 120 11.84 31.81 -3.42
CA TYR A 120 11.68 31.05 -2.18
C TYR A 120 13.02 30.58 -1.61
N ASP A 121 13.38 31.11 -0.44
CA ASP A 121 14.57 30.72 0.29
C ASP A 121 14.39 29.36 0.97
N ILE A 122 14.71 28.30 0.23
CA ILE A 122 14.63 26.92 0.71
C ILE A 122 15.58 26.66 1.88
N ASP A 123 16.74 27.31 1.92
CA ASP A 123 17.75 27.09 2.96
C ASP A 123 17.30 27.67 4.29
N LYS A 124 16.61 28.82 4.27
CA LYS A 124 15.92 29.36 5.44
C LYS A 124 14.83 28.41 5.95
N LEU A 125 14.03 27.82 5.06
CA LEU A 125 13.02 26.83 5.48
C LEU A 125 13.67 25.60 6.11
N ILE A 126 14.70 25.03 5.48
CA ILE A 126 15.44 23.88 6.02
C ILE A 126 16.01 24.20 7.40
N LYS A 127 16.62 25.38 7.58
CA LYS A 127 17.15 25.81 8.88
C LYS A 127 16.07 25.92 9.94
N LEU A 128 14.88 26.42 9.59
CA LEU A 128 13.73 26.51 10.50
C LEU A 128 13.15 25.12 10.83
N ALA A 129 13.17 24.19 9.87
CA ALA A 129 12.73 22.81 10.07
C ALA A 129 13.65 22.02 11.01
N LYS A 130 14.91 22.43 11.19
CA LYS A 130 15.88 21.74 12.08
C LYS A 130 15.94 20.22 11.82
N PRO A 131 16.23 19.79 10.57
CA PRO A 131 16.25 18.38 10.23
C PRO A 131 17.36 17.63 11.00
N TYR A 132 17.13 16.34 11.22
CA TYR A 132 18.09 15.42 11.82
C TYR A 132 18.03 14.04 11.15
N ASP A 133 19.15 13.32 11.16
CA ASP A 133 19.24 12.00 10.55
C ASP A 133 18.33 10.96 11.22
N ILE A 134 17.81 10.04 10.41
CA ILE A 134 16.96 8.95 10.90
C ILE A 134 17.82 7.94 11.69
N SER A 135 17.74 8.01 13.02
CA SER A 135 18.33 6.97 13.87
C SER A 135 17.52 5.67 13.83
N ALA A 136 18.18 4.53 14.03
CA ALA A 136 17.50 3.23 14.18
C ALA A 136 16.46 3.24 15.32
N LYS A 137 16.72 4.00 16.40
CA LYS A 137 15.79 4.19 17.51
C LYS A 137 14.53 4.96 17.08
N ALA A 138 14.69 6.05 16.33
CA ALA A 138 13.57 6.83 15.80
C ALA A 138 12.71 5.97 14.86
N MET A 139 13.34 5.24 13.95
CA MET A 139 12.63 4.36 13.02
C MET A 139 11.88 3.24 13.74
N LYS A 140 12.51 2.57 14.72
CA LYS A 140 11.85 1.54 15.54
C LYS A 140 10.64 2.10 16.32
N THR A 141 10.76 3.33 16.83
CA THR A 141 9.68 4.02 17.54
C THR A 141 8.51 4.33 16.62
N LEU A 142 8.77 4.88 15.43
CA LEU A 142 7.77 5.15 14.41
C LEU A 142 7.03 3.86 14.01
N VAL A 143 7.76 2.78 13.69
CA VAL A 143 7.15 1.47 13.35
C VAL A 143 6.27 0.96 14.49
N LYS A 144 6.77 0.98 15.73
CA LYS A 144 6.03 0.49 16.91
C LYS A 144 4.76 1.29 17.14
N ASN A 145 4.83 2.61 17.09
CA ASN A 145 3.69 3.48 17.34
C ASN A 145 2.68 3.45 16.18
N ASN A 146 3.15 3.34 14.93
CA ASN A 146 2.28 3.14 13.77
C ASN A 146 1.47 1.84 13.92
N ARG A 147 2.11 0.74 14.34
CA ARG A 147 1.42 -0.51 14.67
C ARG A 147 0.38 -0.33 15.79
N ARG A 148 0.69 0.43 16.83
CA ARG A 148 -0.24 0.73 17.94
C ARG A 148 -1.46 1.52 17.47
N ILE A 149 -1.27 2.56 16.66
CA ILE A 149 -2.38 3.36 16.11
C ILE A 149 -3.27 2.48 15.25
N LEU A 150 -2.68 1.73 14.32
CA LEU A 150 -3.43 0.80 13.48
C LEU A 150 -4.25 -0.16 14.34
N ASN A 151 -3.70 -0.72 15.41
CA ASN A 151 -4.44 -1.58 16.33
C ASN A 151 -5.55 -0.83 17.10
N SER A 152 -5.31 0.40 17.56
CA SER A 152 -6.31 1.19 18.29
C SER A 152 -7.50 1.63 17.44
N VAL A 153 -7.27 1.93 16.16
CA VAL A 153 -8.34 2.24 15.19
C VAL A 153 -9.22 1.01 14.98
N LYS A 154 -8.65 -0.19 15.01
CA LYS A 154 -9.42 -1.45 14.94
C LYS A 154 -10.27 -1.67 16.19
N ASP A 155 -9.75 -1.38 17.38
CA ASP A 155 -10.51 -1.54 18.62
C ASP A 155 -11.71 -0.58 18.67
N LYS A 156 -11.58 0.63 18.14
CA LYS A 156 -12.72 1.57 18.00
C LYS A 156 -13.72 1.15 16.92
N LYS A 157 -13.26 0.59 15.79
CA LYS A 157 -14.15 0.06 14.75
C LYS A 157 -14.85 -1.24 15.15
N LYS A 158 -14.29 -1.99 16.10
CA LYS A 158 -14.87 -3.20 16.68
C LYS A 158 -16.26 -2.97 17.27
N HIS A 159 -16.60 -1.73 17.63
CA HIS A 159 -17.90 -1.40 18.21
C HIS A 159 -18.97 -0.99 17.20
N ASN A 160 -18.66 -0.68 15.93
CA ASN A 160 -19.64 -0.04 15.04
C ASN A 160 -19.74 -0.53 13.59
N ASN A 161 -19.05 -1.57 13.13
CA ASN A 161 -19.40 -2.15 11.83
C ASN A 161 -18.97 -3.61 11.66
N THR A 162 -19.93 -4.50 11.80
CA THR A 162 -19.94 -5.77 11.09
C THR A 162 -20.09 -5.46 9.60
N ASN A 163 -19.01 -5.04 8.91
CA ASN A 163 -19.04 -4.89 7.45
C ASN A 163 -19.35 -6.27 6.85
N GLU A 164 -20.62 -6.54 6.59
CA GLU A 164 -21.05 -7.71 5.86
C GLU A 164 -20.77 -7.51 4.38
N TYR A 165 -20.82 -8.60 3.60
CA TYR A 165 -20.57 -8.51 2.17
C TYR A 165 -21.56 -7.58 1.47
N LEU A 166 -22.84 -7.56 1.87
CA LEU A 166 -23.85 -6.70 1.24
C LEU A 166 -23.59 -5.22 1.53
N ASP A 167 -23.20 -4.86 2.76
CA ASP A 167 -22.82 -3.48 3.10
C ASP A 167 -21.58 -3.04 2.32
N TRP A 168 -20.57 -3.92 2.24
CA TRP A 168 -19.40 -3.68 1.39
C TRP A 168 -19.80 -3.55 -0.08
N TYR A 169 -20.71 -4.39 -0.58
CA TYR A 169 -21.15 -4.39 -1.98
C TYR A 169 -21.97 -3.16 -2.34
N ASP A 170 -22.82 -2.67 -1.45
CA ASP A 170 -23.67 -1.50 -1.71
C ASP A 170 -22.95 -0.17 -1.43
N SER A 171 -21.78 -0.19 -0.75
CA SER A 171 -20.93 0.98 -0.56
C SER A 171 -20.48 1.61 -1.89
N PHE A 172 -20.55 2.94 -1.94
CA PHE A 172 -20.04 3.73 -3.07
C PHE A 172 -18.50 3.67 -3.19
N GLN A 173 -17.80 3.49 -2.07
CA GLN A 173 -16.33 3.37 -2.02
C GLN A 173 -15.95 1.99 -1.48
N ARG A 174 -15.87 1.02 -2.38
CA ARG A 174 -15.49 -0.35 -2.03
C ARG A 174 -13.99 -0.51 -2.09
N ASP A 175 -13.40 -0.97 -0.98
CA ASP A 175 -12.02 -1.43 -0.99
C ASP A 175 -11.87 -2.59 -2.00
N SER A 176 -10.88 -2.48 -2.87
CA SER A 176 -10.53 -3.54 -3.81
C SER A 176 -9.86 -4.70 -3.08
N TRP A 177 -10.11 -5.92 -3.57
CA TRP A 177 -9.48 -7.13 -3.06
C TRP A 177 -9.24 -8.13 -4.19
N LYS A 178 -8.44 -9.15 -3.92
CA LYS A 178 -8.02 -10.18 -4.88
C LYS A 178 -8.41 -11.58 -4.41
N MET A 179 -8.52 -12.52 -5.33
CA MET A 179 -8.76 -13.92 -5.02
C MET A 179 -7.44 -14.68 -5.00
N GLY A 180 -7.27 -15.54 -4.00
CA GLY A 180 -6.19 -16.53 -3.95
C GLY A 180 -6.80 -17.92 -3.83
N TRP A 181 -6.26 -18.89 -4.55
CA TRP A 181 -6.72 -20.27 -4.42
C TRP A 181 -5.56 -21.24 -4.38
N TYR A 182 -5.80 -22.38 -3.74
CA TYR A 182 -4.86 -23.49 -3.66
C TYR A 182 -5.61 -24.82 -3.70
N THR A 183 -4.96 -25.85 -4.22
CA THR A 183 -5.50 -27.23 -4.28
C THR A 183 -4.88 -28.11 -3.20
N SER A 184 -3.62 -27.89 -2.84
CA SER A 184 -2.90 -28.60 -1.79
C SER A 184 -2.46 -27.65 -0.66
N SER A 185 -2.28 -28.19 0.55
CA SER A 185 -1.93 -27.43 1.76
C SER A 185 -0.47 -27.58 2.19
N ASP A 186 0.36 -28.14 1.32
CA ASP A 186 1.77 -28.47 1.51
C ASP A 186 2.71 -27.36 1.04
N MET A 187 2.18 -26.18 0.71
CA MET A 187 3.02 -25.04 0.32
C MET A 187 3.89 -24.60 1.50
N GLU A 188 5.21 -24.62 1.29
CA GLU A 188 6.18 -24.16 2.27
C GLU A 188 6.66 -22.73 1.99
N CYS A 189 7.05 -22.04 3.06
CA CYS A 189 7.60 -20.69 2.94
C CYS A 189 9.01 -20.76 2.35
N SER A 190 9.25 -20.00 1.28
CA SER A 190 10.57 -19.90 0.66
C SER A 190 11.61 -19.33 1.61
N ASP A 191 12.87 -19.69 1.38
CA ASP A 191 13.98 -19.18 2.19
C ASP A 191 14.09 -17.65 2.08
N ALA A 192 13.85 -17.09 0.89
CA ALA A 192 13.82 -15.65 0.66
C ALA A 192 12.73 -14.95 1.49
N ALA A 193 11.55 -15.55 1.60
CA ALA A 193 10.48 -15.02 2.43
C ALA A 193 10.82 -15.07 3.92
N ASN A 194 11.42 -16.16 4.40
CA ASN A 194 11.84 -16.28 5.79
C ASN A 194 12.92 -15.26 6.17
N ILE A 195 13.95 -15.09 5.31
CA ILE A 195 15.00 -14.08 5.50
C ILE A 195 14.37 -12.69 5.58
N LYS A 196 13.53 -12.33 4.61
CA LYS A 196 12.88 -11.01 4.58
C LYS A 196 11.95 -10.77 5.77
N ALA A 197 11.18 -11.78 6.18
CA ALA A 197 10.33 -11.69 7.37
C ALA A 197 11.16 -11.48 8.64
N LYS A 198 12.31 -12.14 8.75
CA LYS A 198 13.22 -11.98 9.88
C LYS A 198 13.83 -10.58 9.91
N ASP A 199 14.38 -10.12 8.79
CA ASP A 199 15.10 -8.85 8.71
C ASP A 199 14.17 -7.64 8.89
N ASP A 200 13.01 -7.64 8.22
CA ASP A 200 12.13 -6.47 8.19
C ASP A 200 11.11 -6.44 9.35
N TYR A 201 10.75 -7.61 9.89
CA TYR A 201 9.65 -7.75 10.85
C TYR A 201 10.03 -8.45 12.14
N ASP A 202 11.23 -9.02 12.25
CA ASP A 202 11.68 -9.87 13.37
C ASP A 202 10.77 -11.09 13.59
N VAL A 203 10.32 -11.71 12.49
CA VAL A 203 9.45 -12.90 12.51
C VAL A 203 10.11 -14.05 11.75
N ASN A 204 10.30 -15.19 12.42
CA ASN A 204 10.99 -16.35 11.85
C ASN A 204 10.13 -17.13 10.85
N THR A 205 8.80 -17.11 11.01
CA THR A 205 7.88 -17.89 10.18
C THR A 205 6.66 -17.05 9.86
N PRO A 206 6.43 -16.70 8.58
CA PRO A 206 5.23 -15.99 8.19
C PRO A 206 3.95 -16.77 8.49
N LYS A 207 2.84 -16.06 8.66
CA LYS A 207 1.56 -16.64 9.06
C LYS A 207 0.79 -17.27 7.89
N LEU A 208 0.75 -16.61 6.74
CA LEU A 208 0.10 -17.10 5.52
C LEU A 208 1.01 -16.81 4.33
N ILE A 209 0.98 -17.71 3.36
CA ILE A 209 1.74 -17.62 2.12
C ILE A 209 0.86 -18.06 0.95
N THR A 210 1.16 -17.54 -0.24
CA THR A 210 0.58 -18.04 -1.49
C THR A 210 1.56 -17.77 -2.64
N ASN A 211 1.76 -18.77 -3.50
CA ASN A 211 2.51 -18.61 -4.73
C ASN A 211 1.68 -17.78 -5.73
N VAL A 212 2.34 -16.89 -6.47
CA VAL A 212 1.73 -15.97 -7.44
C VAL A 212 2.63 -15.76 -8.64
N SER A 213 2.03 -15.43 -9.78
CA SER A 213 2.76 -14.96 -10.97
C SER A 213 3.06 -13.46 -10.87
N LYS A 214 4.00 -12.98 -11.69
CA LYS A 214 4.43 -11.58 -11.69
C LYS A 214 3.25 -10.63 -11.94
N GLY A 215 3.07 -9.66 -11.04
CA GLY A 215 2.04 -8.63 -11.14
C GLY A 215 0.64 -9.04 -10.63
N GLN A 216 0.44 -10.30 -10.23
CA GLN A 216 -0.84 -10.74 -9.69
C GLN A 216 -1.13 -10.14 -8.31
N MET A 217 -0.13 -10.05 -7.44
CA MET A 217 -0.22 -9.45 -6.09
C MET A 217 0.90 -8.45 -5.85
N THR A 218 0.63 -7.47 -4.99
CA THR A 218 1.56 -6.46 -4.51
C THR A 218 1.39 -6.28 -3.01
N SER A 219 2.36 -5.62 -2.36
CA SER A 219 2.22 -5.21 -0.97
C SER A 219 0.90 -4.45 -0.75
N HIS A 220 0.35 -4.63 0.46
CA HIS A 220 -0.88 -4.05 0.99
C HIS A 220 -2.18 -4.54 0.34
N ASP A 221 -2.14 -5.54 -0.55
CA ASP A 221 -3.33 -6.19 -1.07
C ASP A 221 -4.08 -6.99 0.01
N TRP A 222 -5.40 -6.93 -0.03
CA TRP A 222 -6.28 -7.92 0.61
C TRP A 222 -6.61 -9.05 -0.36
N VAL A 223 -6.39 -10.28 0.09
CA VAL A 223 -6.62 -11.49 -0.69
C VAL A 223 -7.59 -12.42 0.04
N LEU A 224 -8.71 -12.73 -0.60
CA LEU A 224 -9.60 -13.80 -0.12
C LEU A 224 -9.06 -15.12 -0.62
N SER A 225 -8.38 -15.85 0.27
CA SER A 225 -7.79 -17.14 -0.03
C SER A 225 -8.74 -18.29 0.31
N PHE A 226 -8.85 -19.29 -0.55
CA PHE A 226 -9.70 -20.46 -0.33
C PHE A 226 -9.14 -21.71 -1.00
N LYS A 227 -9.48 -22.89 -0.46
CA LYS A 227 -9.10 -24.18 -1.02
C LYS A 227 -10.14 -24.63 -2.04
N ILE A 228 -9.68 -25.04 -3.23
CA ILE A 228 -10.52 -25.67 -4.26
C ILE A 228 -10.42 -27.19 -4.12
N ASN A 229 -11.56 -27.87 -3.95
CA ASN A 229 -11.67 -29.31 -3.98
C ASN A 229 -12.81 -29.71 -4.93
N GLY A 230 -12.47 -30.06 -6.17
CA GLY A 230 -13.46 -30.23 -7.24
C GLY A 230 -14.27 -28.94 -7.46
N ASN A 231 -15.59 -29.03 -7.36
CA ASN A 231 -16.51 -27.89 -7.47
C ASN A 231 -16.88 -27.26 -6.11
N LYS A 232 -16.11 -27.54 -5.06
CA LYS A 232 -16.37 -27.00 -3.72
C LYS A 232 -15.21 -26.14 -3.25
N LEU A 233 -15.55 -24.95 -2.76
CA LEU A 233 -14.62 -24.01 -2.14
C LEU A 233 -14.71 -24.13 -0.61
N THR A 234 -13.56 -24.27 0.03
CA THR A 234 -13.43 -24.46 1.48
C THR A 234 -12.32 -23.57 2.05
N SER A 235 -12.15 -23.57 3.36
CA SER A 235 -11.01 -22.90 4.04
C SER A 235 -10.83 -21.42 3.70
N PHE A 236 -11.94 -20.68 3.55
CA PHE A 236 -11.92 -19.24 3.32
C PHE A 236 -11.20 -18.49 4.44
N VAL A 237 -10.20 -17.72 4.07
CA VAL A 237 -9.40 -16.88 4.96
C VAL A 237 -9.00 -15.59 4.24
N TRP A 238 -8.95 -14.49 4.99
CA TRP A 238 -8.34 -13.26 4.49
C TRP A 238 -6.84 -13.29 4.72
N MET A 239 -6.10 -12.94 3.68
CA MET A 239 -4.66 -12.73 3.71
C MET A 239 -4.34 -11.28 3.36
N TYR A 240 -3.48 -10.64 4.15
CA TYR A 240 -2.91 -9.33 3.87
C TYR A 240 -1.48 -9.48 3.37
N VAL A 241 -1.15 -8.91 2.21
CA VAL A 241 0.19 -9.05 1.63
C VAL A 241 1.12 -8.00 2.23
N ASP A 242 2.01 -8.37 3.15
CA ASP A 242 3.08 -7.47 3.60
C ASP A 242 4.07 -7.20 2.46
N PHE A 243 4.49 -8.27 1.78
CA PHE A 243 5.44 -8.21 0.69
C PHE A 243 5.32 -9.40 -0.26
N VAL A 244 5.95 -9.27 -1.41
CA VAL A 244 6.12 -10.32 -2.42
C VAL A 244 7.62 -10.54 -2.66
N VAL A 245 8.06 -11.79 -2.74
CA VAL A 245 9.45 -12.17 -3.03
C VAL A 245 9.53 -13.14 -4.21
N ASP A 246 10.61 -13.08 -4.98
CA ASP A 246 10.94 -14.12 -5.95
C ASP A 246 11.39 -15.39 -5.22
N VAL A 247 10.88 -16.55 -5.65
CA VAL A 247 11.28 -17.86 -5.13
C VAL A 247 12.40 -18.41 -6.02
N ASN A 248 13.49 -18.85 -5.40
CA ASN A 248 14.61 -19.43 -6.14
C ASN A 248 14.19 -20.77 -6.77
N PRO A 249 14.44 -21.03 -8.07
CA PRO A 249 14.14 -22.32 -8.70
C PRO A 249 14.80 -23.55 -8.05
N LYS A 250 15.85 -23.34 -7.23
CA LYS A 250 16.50 -24.37 -6.42
C LYS A 250 15.73 -24.69 -5.12
N ASP A 251 14.86 -23.80 -4.65
CA ASP A 251 14.03 -23.98 -3.45
C ASP A 251 12.80 -24.85 -3.78
N LYS A 252 13.03 -26.16 -3.95
CA LYS A 252 12.02 -27.11 -4.47
C LYS A 252 10.78 -27.30 -3.61
N LYS A 253 10.83 -26.92 -2.33
CA LYS A 253 9.68 -26.96 -1.40
C LYS A 253 8.70 -25.79 -1.61
N ALA A 254 9.16 -24.70 -2.22
CA ALA A 254 8.37 -23.47 -2.38
C ALA A 254 8.17 -23.06 -3.85
N TYR A 255 9.09 -23.43 -4.74
CA TYR A 255 9.10 -22.98 -6.13
C TYR A 255 8.08 -23.71 -7.00
N GLU A 256 7.21 -22.93 -7.65
CA GLU A 256 6.35 -23.39 -8.73
C GLU A 256 6.62 -22.60 -10.01
N GLU A 257 6.86 -23.29 -11.13
CA GLU A 257 7.29 -22.65 -12.38
C GLU A 257 6.28 -21.61 -12.89
N ASN A 258 4.98 -21.89 -12.79
CA ASN A 258 3.93 -20.97 -13.22
C ASN A 258 3.69 -19.82 -12.23
N TYR A 259 4.17 -19.95 -10.99
CA TYR A 259 3.95 -19.03 -9.88
C TYR A 259 5.27 -18.77 -9.13
N PRO A 260 6.28 -18.16 -9.78
CA PRO A 260 7.65 -18.12 -9.27
C PRO A 260 7.86 -17.08 -8.15
N LEU A 261 6.80 -16.43 -7.66
CA LEU A 261 6.86 -15.49 -6.54
C LEU A 261 5.98 -15.97 -5.38
N GLN A 262 6.30 -15.54 -4.17
CA GLN A 262 5.47 -15.73 -2.99
C GLN A 262 4.97 -14.41 -2.44
N ALA A 263 3.65 -14.27 -2.31
CA ALA A 263 3.03 -13.25 -1.49
C ALA A 263 2.99 -13.73 -0.04
N ILE A 264 3.32 -12.84 0.90
CA ILE A 264 3.56 -13.20 2.30
C ILE A 264 2.73 -12.32 3.24
N GLN A 265 2.06 -12.96 4.20
CA GLN A 265 1.52 -12.32 5.39
C GLN A 265 2.38 -12.74 6.58
N VAL A 266 3.10 -11.79 7.18
CA VAL A 266 4.06 -12.07 8.25
C VAL A 266 3.35 -12.36 9.58
N ASN A 267 2.43 -11.50 9.98
CA ASN A 267 1.76 -11.50 11.27
C ASN A 267 0.36 -12.14 11.19
N PRO A 268 -0.27 -12.46 12.34
CA PRO A 268 -1.68 -12.80 12.39
C PRO A 268 -2.60 -11.67 11.87
N SER A 269 -3.78 -12.03 11.36
CA SER A 269 -4.73 -11.08 10.76
C SER A 269 -5.09 -9.88 11.66
N LYS A 270 -5.07 -10.06 12.99
CA LYS A 270 -5.29 -8.99 13.98
C LYS A 270 -4.32 -7.80 13.88
N TYR A 271 -3.16 -7.97 13.23
CA TYR A 271 -2.15 -6.92 13.09
C TYR A 271 -2.34 -6.02 11.87
N TYR A 272 -3.25 -6.34 10.94
CA TYR A 272 -3.50 -5.55 9.72
C TYR A 272 -4.78 -4.74 9.77
N ALA A 273 -4.95 -3.83 8.82
CA ALA A 273 -6.18 -3.06 8.63
C ALA A 273 -7.44 -3.95 8.61
N ASP A 274 -8.62 -3.34 8.57
CA ASP A 274 -9.82 -4.15 8.47
C ASP A 274 -9.86 -4.85 7.10
N ARG A 275 -10.24 -6.12 7.14
CA ARG A 275 -10.62 -6.86 5.94
C ARG A 275 -11.81 -6.17 5.25
N PRO A 276 -11.93 -6.30 3.91
CA PRO A 276 -13.03 -5.66 3.17
C PRO A 276 -14.42 -5.97 3.75
N PHE A 277 -14.65 -7.23 4.13
CA PHE A 277 -15.89 -7.68 4.78
C PHE A 277 -15.67 -8.98 5.57
N HIS A 278 -16.64 -9.33 6.41
CA HIS A 278 -16.67 -10.59 7.16
C HIS A 278 -17.08 -11.77 6.29
N ILE A 279 -16.33 -12.88 6.40
CA ILE A 279 -16.65 -14.14 5.71
C ILE A 279 -17.71 -14.91 6.53
N THR A 280 -18.98 -14.57 6.34
CA THR A 280 -20.11 -15.21 7.03
C THR A 280 -20.45 -16.57 6.41
N PRO A 281 -21.18 -17.46 7.13
CA PRO A 281 -21.71 -18.70 6.54
C PRO A 281 -22.56 -18.44 5.28
N LYS A 282 -23.41 -17.40 5.32
CA LYS A 282 -24.22 -16.96 4.18
C LYS A 282 -23.36 -16.58 2.97
N PHE A 283 -22.32 -15.79 3.21
CA PHE A 283 -21.35 -15.45 2.16
C PHE A 283 -20.67 -16.70 1.59
N ARG A 284 -20.23 -17.65 2.41
CA ARG A 284 -19.58 -18.88 1.93
C ARG A 284 -20.47 -19.69 0.99
N VAL A 285 -21.77 -19.80 1.30
CA VAL A 285 -22.75 -20.49 0.46
C VAL A 285 -22.95 -19.74 -0.86
N ALA A 286 -23.23 -18.43 -0.79
CA ALA A 286 -23.44 -17.59 -1.96
C ALA A 286 -22.21 -17.54 -2.88
N PHE A 287 -21.01 -17.43 -2.30
CA PHE A 287 -19.76 -17.39 -3.05
C PHE A 287 -19.47 -18.73 -3.74
N ASN A 288 -19.68 -19.86 -3.06
CA ASN A 288 -19.59 -21.19 -3.69
C ASN A 288 -20.54 -21.30 -4.90
N LYS A 289 -21.80 -20.93 -4.71
CA LYS A 289 -22.82 -20.98 -5.78
C LYS A 289 -22.43 -20.08 -6.96
N ALA A 290 -22.05 -18.84 -6.68
CA ALA A 290 -21.63 -17.87 -7.69
C ALA A 290 -20.42 -18.35 -8.50
N VAL A 291 -19.39 -18.90 -7.84
CA VAL A 291 -18.21 -19.46 -8.50
C VAL A 291 -18.57 -20.67 -9.36
N ASN A 292 -19.43 -21.56 -8.88
CA ASN A 292 -19.86 -22.74 -9.64
C ASN A 292 -20.61 -22.34 -10.91
N ASP A 293 -21.52 -21.37 -10.83
CA ASP A 293 -22.23 -20.85 -12.00
C ASP A 293 -21.33 -20.08 -12.95
N TYR A 294 -20.30 -19.45 -12.41
CA TYR A 294 -19.27 -18.77 -13.18
C TYR A 294 -18.28 -19.76 -13.84
N LYS A 295 -18.34 -21.05 -13.47
CA LYS A 295 -17.38 -22.13 -13.77
C LYS A 295 -16.00 -21.84 -13.18
N ALA A 296 -15.56 -22.65 -12.21
CA ALA A 296 -14.28 -22.46 -11.52
C ALA A 296 -13.07 -22.33 -12.47
N LYS A 297 -13.10 -22.98 -13.65
CA LYS A 297 -12.07 -22.83 -14.68
C LYS A 297 -11.86 -21.38 -15.14
N ASN A 298 -12.93 -20.58 -15.22
CA ASN A 298 -12.83 -19.17 -15.60
C ASN A 298 -12.18 -18.29 -14.52
N LEU A 299 -12.11 -18.75 -13.27
CA LEU A 299 -11.31 -18.08 -12.23
C LEU A 299 -9.83 -18.39 -12.38
N ILE A 300 -9.53 -19.67 -12.65
CA ILE A 300 -8.15 -20.19 -12.75
C ILE A 300 -7.46 -19.62 -13.99
N ASP A 301 -8.15 -19.59 -15.12
CA ASP A 301 -7.60 -19.12 -16.40
C ASP A 301 -7.53 -17.59 -16.48
N ASN A 302 -8.08 -16.86 -15.49
CA ASN A 302 -8.06 -15.40 -15.48
C ASN A 302 -6.70 -14.88 -14.99
N LYS A 303 -6.03 -14.10 -15.85
CA LYS A 303 -4.76 -13.45 -15.50
C LYS A 303 -4.90 -12.47 -14.32
N SER A 304 -6.06 -11.84 -14.15
CA SER A 304 -6.33 -10.92 -13.06
C SER A 304 -6.96 -11.65 -11.87
N LEU A 305 -6.37 -11.47 -10.69
CA LEU A 305 -6.93 -11.96 -9.43
C LEU A 305 -8.04 -11.06 -8.88
N VAL A 306 -8.28 -9.89 -9.48
CA VAL A 306 -9.38 -9.00 -9.05
C VAL A 306 -10.72 -9.63 -9.44
N PRO A 307 -11.66 -9.81 -8.49
CA PRO A 307 -12.98 -10.34 -8.78
C PRO A 307 -13.70 -9.52 -9.84
N GLN A 308 -14.26 -10.19 -10.85
CA GLN A 308 -15.06 -9.52 -11.85
C GLN A 308 -16.37 -8.98 -11.25
N LYS A 309 -16.84 -7.83 -11.76
CA LYS A 309 -18.10 -7.21 -11.32
C LYS A 309 -19.30 -8.17 -11.42
N SER A 310 -19.33 -9.03 -12.43
CA SER A 310 -20.37 -10.04 -12.64
C SER A 310 -20.38 -11.10 -11.53
N LEU A 311 -19.20 -11.59 -11.12
CA LEU A 311 -19.08 -12.51 -9.99
C LEU A 311 -19.57 -11.85 -8.70
N LEU A 312 -19.09 -10.63 -8.42
CA LEU A 312 -19.49 -9.89 -7.22
C LEU A 312 -21.01 -9.66 -7.16
N LYS A 313 -21.63 -9.33 -8.29
CA LYS A 313 -23.07 -9.17 -8.41
C LYS A 313 -23.82 -10.47 -8.10
N LYS A 314 -23.41 -11.60 -8.68
CA LYS A 314 -24.02 -12.91 -8.40
C LYS A 314 -23.94 -13.31 -6.93
N VAL A 315 -22.82 -13.03 -6.27
CA VAL A 315 -22.69 -13.26 -4.83
C VAL A 315 -23.71 -12.43 -4.05
N ALA A 316 -23.88 -11.15 -4.40
CA ALA A 316 -24.86 -10.28 -3.75
C ALA A 316 -26.31 -10.76 -3.97
N GLU A 317 -26.65 -11.17 -5.18
CA GLU A 317 -27.95 -11.78 -5.52
C GLU A 317 -28.22 -13.02 -4.65
N TYR A 318 -27.28 -13.97 -4.62
CA TYR A 318 -27.41 -15.18 -3.80
C TYR A 318 -27.39 -14.92 -2.29
N MET A 319 -26.77 -13.85 -1.84
CA MET A 319 -26.87 -13.45 -0.43
C MET A 319 -28.20 -12.77 -0.10
N ARG A 320 -28.95 -12.25 -1.08
CA ARG A 320 -30.28 -11.67 -0.87
C ARG A 320 -31.39 -12.73 -0.93
N ASP A 321 -31.18 -13.79 -1.71
CA ASP A 321 -32.15 -14.88 -1.90
C ASP A 321 -32.17 -15.93 -0.76
N VAL A 322 -31.17 -15.91 0.13
CA VAL A 322 -30.99 -16.89 1.24
C VAL A 322 -31.59 -16.41 2.54
#